data_AF-A0A4V2EYF6-F1
#
_entry.id   AF-A0A4V2EYF6-F1
#
_cell.length_a   1.000
_cell.length_b   1.000
_cell.length_c   1.000
_cell.angle_alpha   90.00
_cell.angle_beta   90.00
_cell.angle_gamma   90.00
#
_symmetry.space_group_name_H-M   'P 1'
#
loop_
_entity.id
_entity.type
_entity.pdbx_description
1 polymer ?
#
loop_
_entity_poly.entity_id
_entity_poly.type
_entity_poly.pdbx_seq_one_letter_code
_entity_poly.pdbx_strand_id
1 'polypeptide(L)'
;MSAPSPAAVLHVGEIHSSDGLSHGRLLALAAAAAPGGDDPVVRAAAAALESDHHEIPVPWVGADDVDPATPQRRYTLVRVRELALPSGATRDVVVMRGAVREVLATSISTRQERSLVRRNADRAFVRGERPLAVAAAAVSDGVVGRFHLQGLVAVTPQGPHDTSDPGAAESGWTRVALWPAALRLQHWANVALIGVLSATGYYVMDPFFGPTPVDGAASGFLMGGMRLAHFVAGFAWIVLGATRFVLTFTSRYRTMRWRSFWPLWSRADLRNLGHVAQHYALIRDHSPLYLSHNPLQQLAYTGVYAACALQMATGLMLYGLARVDSPFWALVAAPSGWVGIGVVRLAHTLLMFALWAFVIMHIYLAVRADSLERHGGVSSMVNGGVWVRRGARPVDGPPIE
;
A
#
# COMPACT_ATOMS: atom_id res chain seq x y z
N MET A 1 14.57 52.27 -7.01
CA MET A 1 14.15 51.78 -5.67
C MET A 1 13.24 50.58 -5.90
N SER A 2 13.77 49.37 -5.78
CA SER A 2 12.98 48.14 -5.84
C SER A 2 12.12 48.04 -4.59
N ALA A 3 10.81 47.92 -4.75
CA ALA A 3 9.89 47.65 -3.65
C ALA A 3 10.34 46.37 -2.90
N PRO A 4 10.25 46.33 -1.56
CA PRO A 4 10.59 45.13 -0.81
C PRO A 4 9.69 43.98 -1.26
N SER A 5 10.28 42.83 -1.59
CA SER A 5 9.54 41.61 -1.86
C SER A 5 8.59 41.32 -0.68
N PRO A 6 7.32 40.94 -0.92
CA PRO A 6 6.43 40.58 0.17
C PRO A 6 7.07 39.48 1.01
N ALA A 7 7.05 39.63 2.33
CA ALA A 7 7.59 38.64 3.25
C ALA A 7 6.89 37.28 3.00
N ALA A 8 7.67 36.22 2.83
CA ALA A 8 7.13 34.88 2.64
C ALA A 8 6.27 34.52 3.87
N VAL A 9 4.96 34.37 3.65
CA VAL A 9 4.03 33.90 4.69
C VAL A 9 4.37 32.43 4.96
N LEU A 10 4.44 32.00 6.21
CA LEU A 10 4.70 30.60 6.57
C LEU A 10 3.39 29.95 7.02
N HIS A 11 3.23 28.64 6.77
CA HIS A 11 2.16 27.80 7.30
C HIS A 11 2.72 26.62 8.10
N VAL A 12 1.90 26.11 9.02
CA VAL A 12 2.21 24.88 9.74
C VAL A 12 1.85 23.67 8.87
N GLY A 13 2.80 22.75 8.72
CA GLY A 13 2.64 21.47 8.06
C GLY A 13 2.40 20.34 9.07
N GLU A 14 3.27 19.33 9.06
CA GLU A 14 3.11 18.15 9.93
C GLU A 14 3.39 18.49 11.42
N ILE A 15 2.46 18.08 12.30
CA ILE A 15 2.60 18.20 13.75
C ILE A 15 2.68 16.80 14.35
N HIS A 16 3.65 16.57 15.23
CA HIS A 16 3.78 15.29 15.92
C HIS A 16 3.96 15.50 17.42
N SER A 17 3.02 14.99 18.21
CA SER A 17 3.09 14.99 19.67
C SER A 17 3.77 13.72 20.20
N SER A 18 4.61 13.87 21.22
CA SER A 18 5.40 12.80 21.84
C SER A 18 5.02 12.52 23.30
N ASP A 19 4.38 13.45 23.99
CA ASP A 19 4.13 13.41 25.45
C ASP A 19 2.63 13.52 25.81
N GLY A 20 1.75 12.98 24.95
CA GLY A 20 0.29 12.98 25.20
C GLY A 20 -0.40 14.34 25.12
N LEU A 21 0.32 15.43 24.82
CA LEU A 21 -0.29 16.72 24.47
C LEU A 21 -1.11 16.62 23.19
N SER A 22 -2.24 17.33 23.13
CA SER A 22 -2.98 17.51 21.88
C SER A 22 -2.19 18.37 20.89
N HIS A 23 -2.47 18.24 19.59
CA HIS A 23 -1.85 19.05 18.53
C HIS A 23 -2.03 20.55 18.81
N GLY A 24 -3.23 20.99 19.18
CA GLY A 24 -3.49 22.38 19.56
C GLY A 24 -2.67 22.86 20.76
N ARG A 25 -2.40 22.03 21.77
CA ARG A 25 -1.52 22.45 22.89
C ARG A 25 -0.07 22.54 22.47
N LEU A 26 0.40 21.62 21.64
CA LEU A 26 1.75 21.68 21.10
C LEU A 26 1.93 22.94 20.23
N LEU A 27 0.91 23.29 19.44
CA LEU A 27 0.83 24.54 18.69
C LEU A 27 0.83 25.77 19.60
N ALA A 28 0.06 25.76 20.69
CA ALA A 28 0.06 26.85 21.66
C ALA A 28 1.46 27.08 22.27
N LEU A 29 2.20 26.02 22.59
CA LEU A 29 3.59 26.13 23.03
C LEU A 29 4.52 26.66 21.91
N ALA A 30 4.30 26.25 20.66
CA ALA A 30 5.07 26.74 19.52
C ALA A 30 4.77 28.20 19.17
N ALA A 31 3.53 28.65 19.41
CA ALA A 31 3.00 29.98 19.15
C ALA A 31 3.30 30.98 20.29
N ALA A 32 3.77 30.51 21.45
CA ALA A 32 4.10 31.36 22.59
C ALA A 32 5.19 32.38 22.23
N ALA A 33 4.83 33.66 22.27
CA ALA A 33 5.73 34.78 21.98
C ALA A 33 5.26 36.08 22.62
N ALA A 34 6.20 37.01 22.80
CA ALA A 34 5.91 38.33 23.32
C ALA A 34 5.07 39.17 22.32
N PRO A 35 4.20 40.08 22.82
CA PRO A 35 3.47 41.04 21.99
C PRO A 35 4.42 41.83 21.09
N GLY A 36 4.13 41.86 19.78
CA GLY A 36 4.95 42.58 18.79
C GLY A 36 6.18 41.82 18.27
N GLY A 37 6.36 40.55 18.64
CA GLY A 37 7.41 39.70 18.07
C GLY A 37 7.21 39.43 16.57
N ASP A 38 8.26 39.63 15.77
CA ASP A 38 8.21 39.55 14.30
C ASP A 38 8.66 38.18 13.73
N ASP A 39 8.72 37.15 14.57
CA ASP A 39 9.15 35.81 14.16
C ASP A 39 8.08 35.15 13.25
N PRO A 40 8.41 34.88 11.97
CA PRO A 40 7.44 34.32 11.03
C PRO A 40 6.99 32.90 11.41
N VAL A 41 7.80 32.13 12.14
CA VAL A 41 7.47 30.77 12.59
C VAL A 41 6.44 30.81 13.72
N VAL A 42 6.58 31.77 14.65
CA VAL A 42 5.58 32.04 15.69
C VAL A 42 4.25 32.38 15.06
N ARG A 43 4.23 33.33 14.12
CA ARG A 43 3.00 33.80 13.49
C ARG A 43 2.28 32.68 12.76
N ALA A 44 3.02 31.81 12.07
CA ALA A 44 2.45 30.62 11.44
C ALA A 44 1.80 29.68 12.46
N ALA A 45 2.48 29.42 13.58
CA ALA A 45 1.94 28.58 14.65
C ALA A 45 0.70 29.20 15.33
N ALA A 46 0.70 30.52 15.54
CA ALA A 46 -0.45 31.24 16.09
C ALA A 46 -1.64 31.23 15.13
N ALA A 47 -1.41 31.50 13.84
CA ALA A 47 -2.44 31.45 12.81
C ALA A 47 -3.06 30.05 12.69
N ALA A 48 -2.23 28.99 12.73
CA ALA A 48 -2.71 27.61 12.71
C ALA A 48 -3.49 27.24 13.99
N LEU A 49 -3.09 27.78 15.15
CA LEU A 49 -3.83 27.59 16.39
C LEU A 49 -5.21 28.24 16.32
N GLU A 50 -5.28 29.48 15.83
CA GLU A 50 -6.54 30.22 15.67
C GLU A 50 -7.49 29.57 14.65
N SER A 51 -6.96 29.01 13.55
CA SER A 51 -7.78 28.36 12.51
C SER A 51 -8.28 26.97 12.93
N ASP A 52 -7.40 26.14 13.48
CA ASP A 52 -7.66 24.71 13.64
C ASP A 52 -8.09 24.36 15.08
N HIS A 53 -7.77 25.23 16.04
CA HIS A 53 -7.93 25.00 17.49
C HIS A 53 -8.36 26.27 18.23
N HIS A 54 -9.35 27.00 17.69
CA HIS A 54 -9.91 28.23 18.24
C HIS A 54 -10.32 28.15 19.73
N GLU A 55 -10.55 26.95 20.26
CA GLU A 55 -10.83 26.70 21.67
C GLU A 55 -9.61 26.85 22.61
N ILE A 56 -8.39 26.91 22.08
CA ILE A 56 -7.14 27.08 22.84
C ILE A 56 -6.55 28.47 22.57
N PRO A 57 -6.49 29.37 23.58
CA PRO A 57 -5.91 30.69 23.37
C PRO A 57 -4.39 30.61 23.18
N VAL A 58 -3.85 31.55 22.39
CA VAL A 58 -2.40 31.75 22.29
C VAL A 58 -1.86 32.16 23.66
N PRO A 59 -0.87 31.45 24.23
CA PRO A 59 -0.35 31.79 25.55
C PRO A 59 0.32 33.16 25.56
N TRP A 60 0.01 33.97 26.56
CA TRP A 60 0.63 35.28 26.75
C TRP A 60 2.04 35.15 27.33
N VAL A 61 2.96 35.98 26.85
CA VAL A 61 4.38 35.98 27.22
C VAL A 61 4.84 37.43 27.36
N GLY A 62 5.54 37.77 28.45
CA GLY A 62 6.13 39.10 28.61
C GLY A 62 7.33 39.32 27.67
N ALA A 63 7.64 40.57 27.32
CA ALA A 63 8.82 40.87 26.48
C ALA A 63 10.14 40.39 27.11
N ASP A 64 10.26 40.49 28.44
CA ASP A 64 11.44 40.04 29.19
C ASP A 64 11.48 38.51 29.41
N ASP A 65 10.42 37.80 29.02
CA ASP A 65 10.28 36.35 29.19
C ASP A 65 10.67 35.57 27.92
N VAL A 66 11.30 36.22 26.95
CA VAL A 66 11.82 35.62 25.70
C VAL A 66 13.34 35.70 25.67
N ASP A 67 13.99 34.54 25.59
CA ASP A 67 15.43 34.42 25.40
C ASP A 67 15.71 33.82 23.99
N PRO A 68 16.10 34.64 23.01
CA PRO A 68 16.16 34.27 21.59
C PRO A 68 17.26 33.26 21.27
N ALA A 69 17.11 32.55 20.15
CA ALA A 69 18.14 31.65 19.64
C ALA A 69 19.41 32.41 19.24
N THR A 70 20.58 31.83 19.51
CA THR A 70 21.90 32.35 19.12
C THR A 70 22.58 31.39 18.13
N PRO A 71 23.65 31.81 17.40
CA PRO A 71 24.36 30.92 16.49
C PRO A 71 24.91 29.65 17.17
N GLN A 72 25.28 29.75 18.45
CA GLN A 72 25.77 28.65 19.29
C GLN A 72 24.62 27.84 19.90
N ARG A 73 23.44 28.45 20.12
CA ARG A 73 22.26 27.84 20.71
C ARG A 73 21.06 28.00 19.78
N ARG A 74 20.82 27.00 18.92
CA ARG A 74 19.77 27.06 17.89
C ARG A 74 18.36 26.74 18.42
N TYR A 75 18.05 27.21 19.63
CA TYR A 75 16.71 27.17 20.21
C TYR A 75 16.44 28.44 21.00
N THR A 76 15.19 28.86 20.98
CA THR A 76 14.65 29.97 21.77
C THR A 76 14.02 29.39 23.04
N LEU A 77 14.19 30.08 24.17
CA LEU A 77 13.48 29.79 25.41
C LEU A 77 12.41 30.86 25.62
N VAL A 78 11.21 30.42 25.98
CA VAL A 78 10.05 31.30 26.20
C VAL A 78 9.41 30.92 27.51
N ARG A 79 9.33 31.83 28.47
CA ARG A 79 8.60 31.60 29.72
C ARG A 79 7.14 31.98 29.53
N VAL A 80 6.27 30.98 29.59
CA VAL A 80 4.82 31.13 29.57
C VAL A 80 4.32 31.11 31.00
N ARG A 81 3.68 32.20 31.42
CA ARG A 81 3.09 32.32 32.75
C ARG A 81 1.65 31.85 32.73
N GLU A 82 1.20 31.28 33.84
CA GLU A 82 -0.20 30.87 34.05
C GLU A 82 -0.78 29.96 32.96
N LEU A 83 0.04 29.04 32.40
CA LEU A 83 -0.43 28.12 31.37
C LEU A 83 -1.57 27.24 31.92
N ALA A 84 -2.74 27.30 31.29
CA ALA A 84 -3.91 26.52 31.68
C ALA A 84 -3.69 25.01 31.43
N LEU A 85 -3.76 24.23 32.51
CA LEU A 85 -3.71 22.77 32.47
C LEU A 85 -5.11 22.17 32.29
N PRO A 86 -5.23 20.93 31.76
CA PRO A 86 -6.54 20.26 31.61
C PRO A 86 -7.29 20.07 32.93
N SER A 87 -6.60 20.11 34.07
CA SER A 87 -7.20 20.04 35.41
C SER A 87 -7.83 21.35 35.88
N GLY A 88 -7.75 22.44 35.10
CA GLY A 88 -8.20 23.77 35.49
C GLY A 88 -7.21 24.57 36.33
N ALA A 89 -6.09 23.96 36.74
CA ALA A 89 -4.99 24.66 37.40
C ALA A 89 -4.13 25.41 36.38
N THR A 90 -3.46 26.49 36.80
CA THR A 90 -2.46 27.19 35.99
C THR A 90 -1.05 26.81 36.47
N ARG A 91 -0.08 26.77 35.56
CA ARG A 91 1.32 26.53 35.90
C ARG A 91 2.26 27.30 35.00
N ASP A 92 3.32 27.84 35.57
CA ASP A 92 4.40 28.46 34.81
C ASP A 92 5.26 27.40 34.12
N VAL A 93 5.54 27.61 32.84
CA VAL A 93 6.28 26.68 31.99
C VAL A 93 7.30 27.44 31.15
N VAL A 94 8.52 26.92 31.07
CA VAL A 94 9.50 27.38 30.08
C VAL A 94 9.45 26.45 28.87
N VAL A 95 9.19 27.01 27.71
CA VAL A 95 9.15 26.34 26.42
C VAL A 95 10.49 26.53 25.71
N MET A 96 11.08 25.42 25.28
CA MET A 96 12.25 25.38 24.43
C MET A 96 11.80 24.98 23.03
N ARG A 97 12.03 25.85 22.04
CA ARG A 97 11.67 25.57 20.64
C ARG A 97 12.81 25.92 19.70
N GLY A 98 13.14 25.02 18.78
CA GLY A 98 14.28 25.22 17.90
C GLY A 98 14.66 24.03 17.05
N ALA A 99 15.92 24.01 16.64
CA ALA A 99 16.48 22.95 15.82
C ALA A 99 16.37 21.60 16.53
N VAL A 100 15.82 20.61 15.82
CA VAL A 100 15.54 19.27 16.35
C VAL A 100 16.73 18.65 17.07
N ARG A 101 17.93 18.75 16.47
CA ARG A 101 19.16 18.21 17.06
C ARG A 101 19.48 18.82 18.44
N GLU A 102 19.37 20.14 18.58
CA GLU A 102 19.73 20.85 19.82
C GLU A 102 18.68 20.64 20.91
N VAL A 103 17.39 20.67 20.55
CA VAL A 103 16.29 20.42 21.49
C VAL A 103 16.34 18.97 21.99
N LEU A 104 16.59 17.99 21.11
CA LEU A 104 16.74 16.59 21.52
C LEU A 104 17.99 16.36 22.39
N ALA A 105 19.07 17.11 22.18
CA ALA A 105 20.28 17.01 23.00
C ALA A 105 20.07 17.59 24.41
N THR A 106 19.17 18.57 24.55
CA THR A 106 18.96 19.32 25.80
C THR A 106 17.71 18.85 26.58
N SER A 107 16.84 18.04 25.96
CA SER A 107 15.60 17.53 26.58
C SER A 107 15.67 16.07 26.99
N ILE A 108 14.92 15.73 28.03
CA ILE A 108 14.63 14.37 28.46
C ILE A 108 13.58 13.78 27.54
N SER A 109 13.86 12.59 27.05
CA SER A 109 12.99 11.81 26.18
C SER A 109 13.40 10.35 26.20
N THR A 110 12.45 9.45 25.99
CA THR A 110 12.72 8.02 25.84
C THR A 110 13.39 7.72 24.49
N ARG A 111 14.04 6.56 24.36
CA ARG A 111 14.64 6.13 23.08
C ARG A 111 13.60 6.06 21.95
N GLN A 112 12.37 5.68 22.28
CA GLN A 112 11.26 5.58 21.33
C GLN A 112 10.82 6.97 20.84
N GLU A 113 10.58 7.92 21.76
CA GLU A 113 10.23 9.32 21.41
C GLU A 113 11.31 9.97 20.54
N ARG A 114 12.59 9.84 20.92
CA ARG A 114 13.70 10.38 20.10
C ARG A 114 13.72 9.79 18.70
N SER A 115 13.50 8.48 18.58
CA SER A 115 13.47 7.81 17.28
C SER A 115 12.27 8.26 16.44
N LEU A 116 11.13 8.50 17.06
CA LEU A 116 9.92 9.00 16.38
C LEU A 116 10.10 10.45 15.91
N VAL A 117 10.48 11.35 16.81
CA VAL A 117 10.72 12.77 16.47
C VAL A 117 11.80 12.90 15.41
N ARG A 118 12.90 12.14 15.49
CA ARG A 118 13.95 12.17 14.46
C ARG A 118 13.44 11.69 13.10
N ARG A 119 12.70 10.57 13.06
CA ARG A 119 12.13 10.06 11.80
C ARG A 119 11.12 11.01 11.17
N ASN A 120 10.27 11.63 11.98
CA ASN A 120 9.27 12.58 11.48
C ASN A 120 9.92 13.92 11.07
N ALA A 121 10.94 14.37 11.80
CA ALA A 121 11.75 15.51 11.40
C ALA A 121 12.49 15.28 10.07
N ASP A 122 13.12 14.10 9.90
CA ASP A 122 13.79 13.74 8.65
C ASP A 122 12.79 13.71 7.48
N ARG A 123 11.57 13.21 7.70
CA ARG A 123 10.49 13.22 6.69
C ARG A 123 10.03 14.63 6.33
N ALA A 124 9.78 15.48 7.33
CA ALA A 124 9.41 16.88 7.13
C ALA A 124 10.50 17.62 6.33
N PHE A 125 11.77 17.41 6.70
CA PHE A 125 12.90 18.02 6.00
C PHE A 125 13.00 17.58 4.53
N VAL A 126 12.75 16.31 4.23
CA VAL A 126 12.73 15.79 2.85
C VAL A 126 11.61 16.43 2.03
N ARG A 127 10.48 16.82 2.65
CA ARG A 127 9.37 17.54 1.99
C ARG A 127 9.63 19.04 1.81
N GLY A 128 10.81 19.54 2.18
CA GLY A 128 11.13 20.96 2.15
C GLY A 128 10.55 21.75 3.33
N GLU A 129 9.93 21.08 4.29
CA GLU A 129 9.45 21.69 5.52
C GLU A 129 10.61 21.87 6.51
N ARG A 130 10.51 22.85 7.41
CA ARG A 130 11.47 23.05 8.49
C ARG A 130 10.89 22.54 9.81
N PRO A 131 11.38 21.40 10.33
CA PRO A 131 10.89 20.88 11.60
C PRO A 131 11.44 21.70 12.77
N LEU A 132 10.53 22.18 13.62
CA LEU A 132 10.79 22.85 14.88
C LEU A 132 10.45 21.86 16.02
N ALA A 133 11.45 21.40 16.76
CA ALA A 133 11.18 20.59 17.95
C ALA A 133 10.77 21.50 19.10
N VAL A 134 9.86 21.02 19.94
CA VAL A 134 9.35 21.72 21.12
C VAL A 134 9.53 20.84 22.34
N ALA A 135 10.12 21.40 23.39
CA ALA A 135 10.23 20.80 24.71
C ALA A 135 9.74 21.80 25.77
N ALA A 136 9.31 21.31 26.92
CA ALA A 136 8.76 22.14 27.99
C ALA A 136 9.31 21.71 29.35
N ALA A 137 9.53 22.68 30.24
CA ALA A 137 9.93 22.46 31.62
C ALA A 137 8.97 23.22 32.56
N ALA A 138 8.47 22.55 33.60
CA ALA A 138 7.69 23.22 34.63
C ALA A 138 8.56 24.13 35.48
N VAL A 139 8.02 25.25 35.95
CA VAL A 139 8.67 26.13 36.92
C VAL A 139 8.03 25.90 38.29
N SER A 140 8.86 25.67 39.32
CA SER A 140 8.46 25.59 40.72
C SER A 140 9.34 26.53 41.52
N ASP A 141 8.74 27.41 42.33
CA ASP A 141 9.48 28.34 43.21
C ASP A 141 10.55 29.17 42.48
N GLY A 142 10.25 29.57 41.23
CA GLY A 142 11.18 30.33 40.37
C GLY A 142 12.29 29.50 39.72
N VAL A 143 12.42 28.22 40.04
CA VAL A 143 13.41 27.31 39.48
C VAL A 143 12.81 26.55 38.29
N VAL A 144 13.52 26.58 37.15
CA VAL A 144 13.14 25.84 35.95
C VAL A 144 13.53 24.37 36.12
N GLY A 145 12.55 23.47 36.01
CA GLY A 145 12.77 22.03 36.05
C GLY A 145 13.50 21.51 34.81
N ARG A 146 13.47 20.18 34.64
CA ARG A 146 14.08 19.55 33.46
C ARG A 146 13.16 19.68 32.24
N PHE A 147 13.74 19.89 31.06
CA PHE A 147 12.98 19.94 29.81
C PHE A 147 12.57 18.54 29.37
N HIS A 148 11.28 18.36 29.09
CA HIS A 148 10.73 17.14 28.51
C HIS A 148 10.30 17.40 27.07
N LEU A 149 10.68 16.52 26.15
CA LEU A 149 10.33 16.62 24.74
C LEU A 149 8.80 16.51 24.57
N GLN A 150 8.18 17.53 24.00
CA GLN A 150 6.74 17.56 23.79
C GLN A 150 6.36 17.11 22.38
N GLY A 151 7.19 17.42 21.39
CA GLY A 151 6.94 17.01 20.00
C GLY A 151 7.70 17.84 18.98
N LEU A 152 7.17 17.88 17.76
CA LEU A 152 7.65 18.72 16.67
C LEU A 152 6.49 19.39 15.91
N VAL A 153 6.76 20.58 15.39
CA VAL A 153 5.89 21.35 14.50
C VAL A 153 6.71 21.68 13.27
N ALA A 154 6.29 21.25 12.08
CA ALA A 154 6.96 21.60 10.84
C ALA A 154 6.34 22.86 10.25
N VAL A 155 7.18 23.76 9.71
CA VAL A 155 6.73 24.98 9.03
C VAL A 155 7.24 25.03 7.60
N THR A 156 6.40 25.52 6.69
CA THR A 156 6.68 25.61 5.26
C THR A 156 6.30 26.99 4.73
N PRO A 157 7.05 27.58 3.78
CA PRO A 157 6.63 28.82 3.14
C PRO A 157 5.37 28.62 2.28
N GLN A 158 4.40 29.52 2.44
CA GLN A 158 3.25 29.71 1.56
C GLN A 158 3.77 30.16 0.19
N GLY A 159 3.80 29.23 -0.77
CA GLY A 159 3.79 29.61 -2.17
C GLY A 159 2.51 30.37 -2.50
N PRO A 160 2.50 31.28 -3.50
CA PRO A 160 1.26 31.87 -3.99
C PRO A 160 0.29 30.73 -4.29
N HIS A 161 -0.96 30.87 -3.84
CA HIS A 161 -2.02 29.86 -4.00
C HIS A 161 -2.09 29.36 -5.44
N ASP A 162 -1.35 28.30 -5.70
CA ASP A 162 -1.73 27.27 -6.62
C ASP A 162 -2.06 26.09 -5.71
N THR A 163 -3.29 25.59 -5.83
CA THR A 163 -3.70 24.30 -5.28
C THR A 163 -2.86 23.13 -5.83
N SER A 164 -1.83 23.41 -6.63
CA SER A 164 -0.70 22.55 -6.98
C SER A 164 0.60 23.01 -6.32
N ASP A 165 0.72 22.81 -5.01
CA ASP A 165 2.05 22.69 -4.40
C ASP A 165 2.65 21.35 -4.86
N PRO A 166 3.77 21.31 -5.60
CA PRO A 166 4.38 20.05 -6.03
C PRO A 166 4.85 19.20 -4.83
N GLY A 167 5.15 19.82 -3.68
CA GLY A 167 5.59 19.14 -2.45
C GLY A 167 4.44 18.69 -1.54
N ALA A 168 3.39 19.49 -1.36
CA ALA A 168 2.17 19.00 -0.68
C ALA A 168 1.36 18.03 -1.55
N ALA A 169 1.45 18.13 -2.88
CA ALA A 169 1.00 17.10 -3.80
C ALA A 169 1.72 15.78 -3.49
N GLU A 170 3.05 15.74 -3.26
CA GLU A 170 3.78 14.52 -2.92
C GLU A 170 3.33 13.81 -1.61
N SER A 171 2.60 14.50 -0.72
CA SER A 171 2.02 13.87 0.49
C SER A 171 0.61 13.28 0.26
N GLY A 172 0.01 13.57 -0.89
CA GLY A 172 -1.31 13.08 -1.28
C GLY A 172 -1.30 11.63 -1.77
N TRP A 173 -2.40 10.94 -1.54
CA TRP A 173 -2.65 9.65 -2.18
C TRP A 173 -3.28 9.91 -3.57
N THR A 174 -2.60 9.55 -4.65
CA THR A 174 -3.21 9.49 -5.99
C THR A 174 -3.84 8.11 -6.17
N ARG A 175 -5.12 8.08 -6.58
CA ARG A 175 -5.75 6.85 -7.05
C ARG A 175 -5.26 6.55 -8.47
N VAL A 176 -4.46 5.50 -8.60
CA VAL A 176 -3.99 5.01 -9.89
C VAL A 176 -4.93 3.94 -10.38
N ALA A 177 -5.52 4.12 -11.55
CA ALA A 177 -6.32 3.10 -12.21
C ALA A 177 -5.41 1.99 -12.77
N LEU A 178 -5.09 1.02 -11.91
CA LEU A 178 -4.14 -0.05 -12.22
C LEU A 178 -4.78 -1.17 -13.05
N TRP A 179 -6.04 -1.50 -12.76
CA TRP A 179 -6.73 -2.66 -13.32
C TRP A 179 -7.96 -2.26 -14.12
N PRO A 180 -7.90 -2.32 -15.47
CA PRO A 180 -9.06 -2.07 -16.32
C PRO A 180 -10.24 -2.98 -15.98
N ALA A 181 -11.46 -2.51 -16.17
CA ALA A 181 -12.68 -3.28 -15.88
C ALA A 181 -12.70 -4.65 -16.58
N ALA A 182 -12.23 -4.72 -17.82
CA ALA A 182 -12.12 -5.98 -18.57
C ALA A 182 -11.20 -7.00 -17.88
N LEU A 183 -10.08 -6.56 -17.28
CA LEU A 183 -9.17 -7.45 -16.55
C LEU A 183 -9.82 -8.01 -15.28
N ARG A 184 -10.54 -7.15 -14.56
CA ARG A 184 -11.25 -7.54 -13.35
C ARG A 184 -12.34 -8.56 -13.66
N LEU A 185 -13.12 -8.31 -14.70
CA LEU A 185 -14.12 -9.26 -15.18
C LEU A 185 -13.48 -10.60 -15.53
N GLN A 186 -12.37 -10.59 -16.29
CA GLN A 186 -11.66 -11.81 -16.63
C GLN A 186 -11.19 -12.58 -15.39
N HIS A 187 -10.62 -11.89 -14.40
CA HIS A 187 -10.18 -12.54 -13.17
C HIS A 187 -11.32 -13.17 -12.38
N TRP A 188 -12.38 -12.40 -12.09
CA TRP A 188 -13.50 -12.92 -11.31
C TRP A 188 -14.27 -14.02 -12.03
N ALA A 189 -14.38 -13.93 -13.36
CA ALA A 189 -14.91 -15.03 -14.18
C ALA A 189 -14.01 -16.27 -14.11
N ASN A 190 -12.68 -16.13 -14.12
CA ASN A 190 -11.76 -17.25 -13.92
C ASN A 190 -11.95 -17.88 -12.54
N VAL A 191 -12.05 -17.07 -11.47
CA VAL A 191 -12.27 -17.57 -10.10
C VAL A 191 -13.56 -18.40 -10.02
N ALA A 192 -14.66 -17.88 -10.56
CA ALA A 192 -15.94 -18.59 -10.56
C ALA A 192 -15.87 -19.91 -11.35
N LEU A 193 -15.31 -19.88 -12.56
CA LEU A 193 -15.20 -21.05 -13.43
C LEU A 193 -14.26 -22.12 -12.86
N ILE A 194 -13.10 -21.73 -12.32
CA ILE A 194 -12.16 -22.65 -11.67
C ILE A 194 -12.81 -23.29 -10.44
N GLY A 195 -13.61 -22.55 -9.67
CA GLY A 195 -14.37 -23.09 -8.54
C GLY A 195 -15.36 -24.18 -8.99
N VAL A 196 -16.18 -23.90 -10.00
CA VAL A 196 -17.15 -24.88 -10.56
C VAL A 196 -16.43 -26.09 -11.15
N LEU A 197 -15.39 -25.88 -11.95
CA LEU A 197 -14.59 -26.94 -12.57
C LEU A 197 -13.91 -27.82 -11.53
N SER A 198 -13.40 -27.23 -10.45
CA SER A 198 -12.76 -27.97 -9.36
C SER A 198 -13.76 -28.83 -8.60
N ALA A 199 -14.91 -28.26 -8.20
CA ALA A 199 -15.93 -29.00 -7.46
C ALA A 199 -16.51 -30.15 -8.29
N THR A 200 -16.89 -29.87 -9.53
CA THR A 200 -17.44 -30.89 -10.44
C THR A 200 -16.39 -31.90 -10.88
N GLY A 201 -15.15 -31.46 -11.14
CA GLY A 201 -14.05 -32.33 -11.57
C GLY A 201 -13.60 -33.30 -10.48
N TYR A 202 -13.50 -32.82 -9.24
CA TYR A 202 -13.22 -33.67 -8.09
C TYR A 202 -14.32 -34.72 -7.90
N TYR A 203 -15.60 -34.33 -8.01
CA TYR A 203 -16.70 -35.29 -7.95
C TYR A 203 -16.68 -36.33 -9.09
N VAL A 204 -16.30 -35.93 -10.31
CA VAL A 204 -16.17 -36.86 -11.44
C VAL A 204 -15.02 -37.85 -11.22
N MET A 205 -13.96 -37.43 -10.53
CA MET A 205 -12.85 -38.29 -10.15
C MET A 205 -13.21 -39.24 -9.01
N ASP A 206 -13.83 -38.72 -7.95
CA ASP A 206 -14.20 -39.45 -6.73
C ASP A 206 -15.63 -39.05 -6.29
N PRO A 207 -16.65 -39.84 -6.65
CA PRO A 207 -18.05 -39.55 -6.33
C PRO A 207 -18.35 -39.75 -4.84
N PHE A 208 -18.07 -38.72 -4.03
CA PHE A 208 -18.18 -38.79 -2.57
C PHE A 208 -19.62 -38.66 -2.03
N PHE A 209 -20.60 -38.33 -2.86
CA PHE A 209 -22.02 -38.22 -2.46
C PHE A 209 -22.98 -38.62 -3.58
N GLY A 210 -24.21 -38.95 -3.19
CA GLY A 210 -25.28 -39.36 -4.09
C GLY A 210 -25.68 -40.82 -3.89
N PRO A 211 -26.73 -41.26 -4.59
CA PRO A 211 -27.21 -42.63 -4.48
C PRO A 211 -26.14 -43.58 -5.02
N THR A 212 -25.53 -44.36 -4.12
CA THR A 212 -24.85 -45.58 -4.52
C THR A 212 -25.91 -46.53 -5.09
N PRO A 213 -25.68 -47.17 -6.25
CA PRO A 213 -26.61 -48.17 -6.76
C PRO A 213 -26.53 -49.40 -5.86
N VAL A 214 -27.18 -49.33 -4.70
CA VAL A 214 -27.42 -50.44 -3.80
C VAL A 214 -28.87 -50.84 -4.05
N ASP A 215 -29.11 -52.13 -4.28
CA ASP A 215 -30.44 -52.74 -4.38
C ASP A 215 -31.31 -52.35 -5.60
N GLY A 216 -30.70 -52.17 -6.78
CA GLY A 216 -31.45 -52.07 -8.04
C GLY A 216 -32.32 -50.80 -8.20
N ALA A 217 -32.18 -49.83 -7.29
CA ALA A 217 -32.78 -48.52 -7.43
C ALA A 217 -32.19 -47.78 -8.63
N ALA A 218 -33.05 -47.09 -9.40
CA ALA A 218 -32.62 -46.28 -10.53
C ALA A 218 -31.55 -45.27 -10.07
N SER A 219 -30.32 -45.43 -10.56
CA SER A 219 -29.26 -44.46 -10.31
C SER A 219 -29.69 -43.14 -10.96
N GLY A 220 -29.88 -42.10 -10.14
CA GLY A 220 -30.28 -40.78 -10.63
C GLY A 220 -29.26 -40.20 -11.62
N PHE A 221 -29.61 -39.12 -12.31
CA PHE A 221 -28.73 -38.48 -13.31
C PHE A 221 -27.66 -37.54 -12.69
N LEU A 222 -27.29 -37.74 -11.43
CA LEU A 222 -26.39 -36.85 -10.68
C LEU A 222 -25.00 -36.74 -11.33
N MET A 223 -24.38 -37.88 -11.65
CA MET A 223 -23.10 -37.91 -12.36
C MET A 223 -23.21 -37.26 -13.75
N GLY A 224 -24.33 -37.47 -14.44
CA GLY A 224 -24.62 -36.81 -15.72
C GLY A 224 -24.68 -35.29 -15.59
N GLY A 225 -25.39 -34.79 -14.57
CA GLY A 225 -25.47 -33.36 -14.24
C GLY A 225 -24.12 -32.75 -13.89
N MET A 226 -23.31 -33.44 -13.08
CA MET A 226 -21.96 -32.98 -12.71
C MET A 226 -21.03 -32.91 -13.91
N ARG A 227 -21.05 -33.93 -14.79
CA ARG A 227 -20.30 -33.91 -16.05
C ARG A 227 -20.75 -32.79 -16.97
N LEU A 228 -22.06 -32.58 -17.10
CA LEU A 228 -22.60 -31.49 -17.92
C LEU A 228 -22.13 -30.12 -17.40
N ALA A 229 -22.26 -29.87 -16.10
CA ALA A 229 -21.80 -28.63 -15.48
C ALA A 229 -20.28 -28.43 -15.69
N HIS A 230 -19.48 -29.50 -15.54
CA HIS A 230 -18.05 -29.47 -15.80
C HIS A 230 -17.73 -29.09 -17.25
N PHE A 231 -18.40 -29.71 -18.23
CA PHE A 231 -18.15 -29.43 -19.65
C PHE A 231 -18.57 -28.02 -20.04
N VAL A 232 -19.75 -27.56 -19.60
CA VAL A 232 -20.23 -26.21 -19.86
C VAL A 232 -19.28 -25.17 -19.27
N ALA A 233 -18.85 -25.35 -18.02
CA ALA A 233 -17.86 -24.49 -17.39
C ALA A 233 -16.50 -24.55 -18.12
N GLY A 234 -16.09 -25.72 -18.61
CA GLY A 234 -14.85 -25.92 -19.35
C GLY A 234 -14.84 -25.16 -20.67
N PHE A 235 -15.92 -25.25 -21.46
CA PHE A 235 -16.05 -24.48 -22.69
C PHE A 235 -16.14 -22.97 -22.43
N ALA A 236 -16.87 -22.54 -21.39
CA ALA A 236 -16.89 -21.14 -20.99
C ALA A 236 -15.49 -20.64 -20.60
N TRP A 237 -14.70 -21.47 -19.92
CA TRP A 237 -13.33 -21.16 -19.53
C TRP A 237 -12.37 -21.10 -20.72
N ILE A 238 -12.56 -21.95 -21.72
CA ILE A 238 -11.83 -21.89 -23.01
C ILE A 238 -12.14 -20.58 -23.74
N VAL A 239 -13.42 -20.19 -23.83
CA VAL A 239 -13.82 -18.92 -24.44
C VAL A 239 -13.18 -17.75 -23.68
N LEU A 240 -13.22 -17.76 -22.35
CA LEU A 240 -12.58 -16.75 -21.53
C LEU A 240 -11.05 -16.69 -21.77
N GLY A 241 -10.39 -17.85 -21.86
CA GLY A 241 -8.97 -17.97 -22.21
C GLY A 241 -8.66 -17.44 -23.60
N ALA A 242 -9.51 -17.71 -24.60
CA ALA A 242 -9.36 -17.21 -25.94
C ALA A 242 -9.48 -15.67 -25.99
N THR A 243 -10.46 -15.09 -25.27
CA THR A 243 -10.55 -13.61 -25.17
C THR A 243 -9.28 -13.02 -24.54
N ARG A 244 -8.69 -13.69 -23.55
CA ARG A 244 -7.42 -13.27 -22.93
C ARG A 244 -6.27 -13.34 -23.93
N PHE A 245 -6.18 -14.42 -24.70
CA PHE A 245 -5.17 -14.57 -25.73
C PHE A 245 -5.26 -13.45 -26.77
N VAL A 246 -6.47 -13.15 -27.28
CA VAL A 246 -6.70 -12.04 -28.23
C VAL A 246 -6.32 -10.69 -27.64
N LEU A 247 -6.72 -10.42 -26.38
CA LEU A 247 -6.37 -9.18 -25.68
C LEU A 247 -4.87 -9.01 -25.48
N THR A 248 -4.11 -10.12 -25.44
CA THR A 248 -2.66 -10.10 -25.29
C THR A 248 -1.95 -9.42 -26.47
N PHE A 249 -2.55 -9.48 -27.67
CA PHE A 249 -2.03 -8.86 -28.88
C PHE A 249 -2.69 -7.53 -29.22
N THR A 250 -3.97 -7.35 -28.87
CA THR A 250 -4.78 -6.20 -29.32
C THR A 250 -4.90 -5.07 -28.29
N SER A 251 -4.59 -5.33 -27.01
CA SER A 251 -4.80 -4.33 -25.96
C SER A 251 -3.77 -3.21 -25.98
N ARG A 252 -4.26 -1.96 -25.84
CA ARG A 252 -3.40 -0.76 -25.66
C ARG A 252 -2.77 -0.70 -24.27
N TYR A 253 -3.30 -1.41 -23.27
CA TYR A 253 -2.81 -1.38 -21.89
C TYR A 253 -1.53 -2.20 -21.72
N ARG A 254 -0.49 -1.61 -21.11
CA ARG A 254 0.82 -2.27 -20.90
C ARG A 254 0.69 -3.57 -20.11
N THR A 255 -0.17 -3.58 -19.09
CA THR A 255 -0.45 -4.73 -18.20
C THR A 255 -1.19 -5.89 -18.87
N MET A 256 -1.67 -5.70 -20.10
CA MET A 256 -2.37 -6.73 -20.87
C MET A 256 -1.52 -7.31 -22.01
N ARG A 257 -0.32 -6.78 -22.29
CA ARG A 257 0.50 -7.20 -23.44
C ARG A 257 1.41 -8.37 -23.09
N TRP A 258 1.85 -9.10 -24.13
CA TRP A 258 2.77 -10.25 -24.03
C TRP A 258 4.03 -9.95 -23.19
N ARG A 259 4.55 -8.71 -23.28
CA ARG A 259 5.73 -8.26 -22.51
C ARG A 259 5.56 -8.30 -21.00
N SER A 260 4.34 -8.36 -20.46
CA SER A 260 4.09 -8.52 -19.02
C SER A 260 4.23 -9.96 -18.51
N PHE A 261 4.32 -10.96 -19.39
CA PHE A 261 4.45 -12.38 -19.00
C PHE A 261 5.91 -12.85 -18.88
N TRP A 262 6.86 -12.12 -19.46
CA TRP A 262 8.26 -12.53 -19.46
C TRP A 262 9.11 -11.43 -18.83
N PRO A 263 9.60 -11.60 -17.58
CA PRO A 263 10.40 -10.58 -16.91
C PRO A 263 11.90 -10.65 -17.23
N LEU A 264 12.34 -11.50 -18.16
CA LEU A 264 13.78 -11.78 -18.38
C LEU A 264 14.35 -11.05 -19.61
N TRP A 265 14.01 -9.77 -19.80
CA TRP A 265 14.51 -8.99 -20.94
C TRP A 265 15.82 -8.25 -20.64
N SER A 266 16.16 -7.99 -19.37
CA SER A 266 17.38 -7.27 -18.99
C SER A 266 18.14 -7.90 -17.82
N ARG A 267 19.45 -7.63 -17.74
CA ARG A 267 20.30 -8.03 -16.60
C ARG A 267 19.85 -7.39 -15.27
N ALA A 268 19.19 -6.23 -15.34
CA ALA A 268 18.63 -5.55 -14.18
C ALA A 268 17.41 -6.31 -13.62
N ASP A 269 16.57 -6.88 -14.49
CA ASP A 269 15.39 -7.65 -14.07
C ASP A 269 15.78 -8.97 -13.40
N LEU A 270 16.83 -9.66 -13.87
CA LEU A 270 17.36 -10.86 -13.20
C LEU A 270 17.92 -10.55 -11.81
N ARG A 271 18.64 -9.42 -11.67
CA ARG A 271 19.14 -8.99 -10.35
C ARG A 271 17.98 -8.68 -9.40
N ASN A 272 16.95 -8.00 -9.89
CA ASN A 272 15.78 -7.68 -9.10
C ASN A 272 14.93 -8.92 -8.77
N LEU A 273 14.86 -9.93 -9.65
CA LEU A 273 14.24 -11.22 -9.38
C LEU A 273 14.92 -11.92 -8.19
N GLY A 274 16.26 -11.93 -8.17
CA GLY A 274 17.03 -12.44 -7.03
C GLY A 274 16.76 -11.68 -5.73
N HIS A 275 16.65 -10.35 -5.79
CA HIS A 275 16.32 -9.53 -4.61
C HIS A 275 14.91 -9.80 -4.06
N VAL A 276 13.93 -9.97 -4.94
CA VAL A 276 12.55 -10.31 -4.58
C VAL A 276 12.48 -11.72 -3.98
N ALA A 277 13.14 -12.71 -4.59
CA ALA A 277 13.21 -14.07 -4.07
C ALA A 277 13.87 -14.12 -2.68
N GLN A 278 14.97 -13.38 -2.48
CA GLN A 278 15.61 -13.23 -1.17
C GLN A 278 14.71 -12.57 -0.13
N HIS A 279 13.92 -11.56 -0.53
CA HIS A 279 12.95 -10.93 0.38
C HIS A 279 11.84 -11.91 0.82
N TYR A 280 11.28 -12.69 -0.12
CA TYR A 280 10.30 -13.73 0.22
C TYR A 280 10.92 -14.87 1.05
N ALA A 281 12.19 -15.18 0.86
CA ALA A 281 12.95 -16.13 1.68
C ALA A 281 13.40 -15.53 3.03
N LEU A 282 12.97 -14.31 3.38
CA LEU A 282 13.32 -13.60 4.61
C LEU A 282 14.82 -13.29 4.78
N ILE A 283 15.58 -13.33 3.69
CA ILE A 283 17.03 -13.04 3.67
C ILE A 283 17.27 -11.51 3.61
N ARG A 284 16.29 -10.74 3.13
CA ARG A 284 16.43 -9.30 2.87
C ARG A 284 15.24 -8.50 3.39
N ASP A 285 15.48 -7.43 4.15
CA ASP A 285 14.42 -6.62 4.77
C ASP A 285 13.65 -5.72 3.79
N HIS A 286 14.22 -5.38 2.63
CA HIS A 286 13.62 -4.40 1.70
C HIS A 286 13.56 -4.95 0.27
N SER A 287 12.34 -5.00 -0.28
CA SER A 287 12.06 -5.34 -1.69
C SER A 287 11.86 -4.06 -2.53
N PRO A 288 12.24 -4.04 -3.83
CA PRO A 288 11.90 -2.93 -4.72
C PRO A 288 10.38 -2.77 -4.86
N LEU A 289 9.91 -1.52 -4.94
CA LEU A 289 8.49 -1.21 -5.13
C LEU A 289 8.06 -1.50 -6.59
N TYR A 290 7.15 -2.46 -6.77
CA TYR A 290 6.49 -2.75 -8.05
C TYR A 290 5.02 -2.38 -7.95
N LEU A 291 4.50 -1.65 -8.94
CA LEU A 291 3.11 -1.22 -8.97
C LEU A 291 2.16 -2.29 -9.51
N SER A 292 2.62 -3.07 -10.50
CA SER A 292 1.80 -4.06 -11.22
C SER A 292 2.14 -5.48 -10.79
N HIS A 293 3.34 -5.96 -11.11
CA HIS A 293 3.76 -7.31 -10.75
C HIS A 293 5.28 -7.38 -10.59
N ASN A 294 5.73 -7.99 -9.50
CA ASN A 294 7.15 -8.28 -9.33
C ASN A 294 7.60 -9.39 -10.32
N PRO A 295 8.91 -9.50 -10.64
CA PRO A 295 9.42 -10.50 -11.59
C PRO A 295 9.09 -11.95 -11.22
N LEU A 296 9.04 -12.27 -9.93
CA LEU A 296 8.70 -13.62 -9.45
C LEU A 296 7.22 -13.94 -9.71
N GLN A 297 6.33 -12.96 -9.48
CA GLN A 297 4.91 -13.03 -9.80
C GLN A 297 4.69 -13.18 -11.30
N GLN A 298 5.43 -12.45 -12.15
CA GLN A 298 5.32 -12.60 -13.61
C GLN A 298 5.69 -14.02 -14.08
N LEU A 299 6.76 -14.62 -13.54
CA LEU A 299 7.10 -16.02 -13.82
C LEU A 299 6.03 -16.99 -13.31
N ALA A 300 5.53 -16.78 -12.10
CA ALA A 300 4.46 -17.59 -11.53
C ALA A 300 3.18 -17.54 -12.39
N TYR A 301 2.79 -16.36 -12.87
CA TYR A 301 1.64 -16.23 -13.76
C TYR A 301 1.85 -16.95 -15.09
N THR A 302 3.03 -16.84 -15.69
CA THR A 302 3.34 -17.57 -16.92
C THR A 302 3.26 -19.09 -16.73
N GLY A 303 3.77 -19.59 -15.60
CA GLY A 303 3.62 -20.98 -15.22
C GLY A 303 2.14 -21.39 -15.07
N VAL A 304 1.33 -20.56 -14.41
CA VAL A 304 -0.10 -20.82 -14.22
C VAL A 304 -0.87 -20.76 -15.54
N TYR A 305 -0.59 -19.80 -16.43
CA TYR A 305 -1.23 -19.76 -17.75
C TYR A 305 -0.88 -21.00 -18.58
N ALA A 306 0.37 -21.48 -18.51
CA ALA A 306 0.75 -22.74 -19.13
C ALA A 306 0.01 -23.94 -18.52
N ALA A 307 -0.09 -24.02 -17.20
CA ALA A 307 -0.85 -25.06 -16.51
C ALA A 307 -2.34 -25.02 -16.89
N CYS A 308 -2.96 -23.84 -16.99
CA CYS A 308 -4.33 -23.67 -17.44
C CYS A 308 -4.52 -24.12 -18.90
N ALA A 309 -3.58 -23.78 -19.80
CA ALA A 309 -3.63 -24.22 -21.19
C ALA A 309 -3.51 -25.75 -21.29
N LEU A 310 -2.63 -26.37 -20.49
CA LEU A 310 -2.53 -27.84 -20.39
C LEU A 310 -3.80 -28.47 -19.81
N GLN A 311 -4.42 -27.83 -18.81
CA GLN A 311 -5.70 -28.28 -18.24
C GLN A 311 -6.81 -28.28 -19.29
N MET A 312 -6.91 -27.20 -20.08
CA MET A 312 -7.86 -27.10 -21.19
C MET A 312 -7.58 -28.15 -22.27
N ALA A 313 -6.32 -28.32 -22.67
CA ALA A 313 -5.92 -29.29 -23.70
C ALA A 313 -6.24 -30.73 -23.28
N THR A 314 -5.84 -31.13 -22.08
CA THR A 314 -6.14 -32.47 -21.54
C THR A 314 -7.64 -32.70 -21.38
N GLY A 315 -8.41 -31.67 -20.97
CA GLY A 315 -9.87 -31.74 -20.91
C GLY A 315 -10.53 -31.92 -22.28
N LEU A 316 -10.08 -31.19 -23.29
CA LEU A 316 -10.56 -31.33 -24.67
C LEU A 316 -10.23 -32.69 -25.27
N MET A 317 -9.03 -33.22 -25.00
CA MET A 317 -8.62 -34.57 -25.40
C MET A 317 -9.58 -35.63 -24.82
N LEU A 318 -9.86 -35.56 -23.51
CA LEU A 318 -10.78 -36.48 -22.83
C LEU A 318 -12.22 -36.33 -23.30
N TYR A 319 -12.66 -35.11 -23.59
CA TYR A 319 -13.99 -34.85 -24.15
C TYR A 319 -14.13 -35.40 -25.59
N GLY A 320 -13.07 -35.29 -26.40
CA GLY A 320 -13.02 -35.77 -27.77
C GLY A 320 -13.12 -37.30 -27.91
N LEU A 321 -12.72 -38.06 -26.87
CA LEU A 321 -12.82 -39.53 -26.87
C LEU A 321 -14.24 -40.05 -27.12
N ALA A 322 -15.27 -39.29 -26.72
CA ALA A 322 -16.67 -39.66 -26.93
C ALA A 322 -17.24 -39.22 -28.29
N ARG A 323 -16.43 -38.53 -29.12
CA ARG A 323 -16.86 -37.85 -30.36
C ARG A 323 -15.91 -38.09 -31.55
N VAL A 324 -15.22 -39.23 -31.54
CA VAL A 324 -14.22 -39.59 -32.56
C VAL A 324 -14.81 -39.78 -33.97
N ASP A 325 -16.14 -39.81 -34.09
CA ASP A 325 -16.87 -39.79 -35.35
C ASP A 325 -16.66 -38.49 -36.15
N SER A 326 -16.39 -37.38 -35.47
CA SER A 326 -16.00 -36.12 -36.10
C SER A 326 -14.49 -36.07 -36.35
N PRO A 327 -14.01 -35.77 -37.59
CA PRO A 327 -12.59 -35.67 -37.88
C PRO A 327 -11.83 -34.67 -36.99
N PHE A 328 -12.49 -33.57 -36.60
CA PHE A 328 -11.92 -32.59 -35.69
C PHE A 328 -11.69 -33.18 -34.30
N TRP A 329 -12.67 -33.89 -33.75
CA TRP A 329 -12.57 -34.47 -32.41
C TRP A 329 -11.65 -35.69 -32.37
N ALA A 330 -11.57 -36.44 -33.48
CA ALA A 330 -10.58 -37.49 -33.67
C ALA A 330 -9.15 -36.93 -33.59
N LEU A 331 -8.88 -35.81 -34.27
CA LEU A 331 -7.57 -35.15 -34.22
C LEU A 331 -7.25 -34.64 -32.81
N VAL A 332 -8.20 -34.00 -32.14
CA VAL A 332 -8.03 -33.48 -30.78
C VAL A 332 -7.77 -34.61 -29.77
N ALA A 333 -8.43 -35.77 -29.93
CA ALA A 333 -8.27 -36.91 -29.04
C ALA A 333 -7.05 -37.78 -29.37
N ALA A 334 -6.48 -37.68 -30.58
CA ALA A 334 -5.39 -38.53 -31.06
C ALA A 334 -4.19 -38.64 -30.08
N PRO A 335 -3.71 -37.56 -29.42
CA PRO A 335 -2.56 -37.69 -28.53
C PRO A 335 -2.85 -38.55 -27.28
N SER A 336 -4.12 -38.73 -26.90
CA SER A 336 -4.50 -39.67 -25.82
C SER A 336 -4.19 -41.12 -26.17
N GLY A 337 -4.17 -41.47 -27.47
CA GLY A 337 -3.78 -42.79 -27.94
C GLY A 337 -2.27 -43.06 -27.81
N TRP A 338 -1.44 -42.02 -27.92
CA TRP A 338 0.02 -42.15 -27.83
C TRP A 338 0.52 -42.14 -26.38
N VAL A 339 -0.05 -41.26 -25.56
CA VAL A 339 0.36 -41.07 -24.16
C VAL A 339 -0.38 -42.03 -23.22
N GLY A 340 -1.54 -42.52 -23.64
CA GLY A 340 -2.42 -43.37 -22.84
C GLY A 340 -3.50 -42.56 -22.12
N ILE A 341 -4.76 -43.01 -22.23
CA ILE A 341 -5.92 -42.33 -21.65
C ILE A 341 -5.79 -42.19 -20.12
N GLY A 342 -5.27 -43.22 -19.44
CA GLY A 342 -5.04 -43.18 -17.99
C GLY A 342 -4.05 -42.09 -17.58
N VAL A 343 -2.98 -41.90 -18.36
CA VAL A 343 -1.98 -40.86 -18.12
C VAL A 343 -2.58 -39.47 -18.34
N VAL A 344 -3.40 -39.29 -19.37
CA VAL A 344 -4.09 -38.01 -19.62
C VAL A 344 -5.06 -37.67 -18.49
N ARG A 345 -5.81 -38.66 -17.98
CA ARG A 345 -6.68 -38.47 -16.80
C ARG A 345 -5.88 -38.09 -15.57
N LEU A 346 -4.79 -38.81 -15.29
CA LEU A 346 -3.91 -38.51 -14.17
C LEU A 346 -3.34 -37.09 -14.28
N ALA A 347 -2.83 -36.71 -15.45
CA ALA A 347 -2.29 -35.37 -15.69
C ALA A 347 -3.34 -34.27 -15.48
N HIS A 348 -4.56 -34.46 -16.00
CA HIS A 348 -5.68 -33.53 -15.81
C HIS A 348 -6.07 -33.35 -14.34
N THR A 349 -6.05 -34.44 -13.58
CA THR A 349 -6.30 -34.43 -12.13
C THR A 349 -5.16 -33.77 -11.35
N LEU A 350 -3.90 -34.11 -11.67
CA LEU A 350 -2.73 -33.52 -10.99
C LEU A 350 -2.63 -32.01 -11.24
N LEU A 351 -2.94 -31.56 -12.46
CA LEU A 351 -3.00 -30.14 -12.79
C LEU A 351 -4.10 -29.42 -12.00
N MET A 352 -5.27 -30.04 -11.79
CA MET A 352 -6.30 -29.48 -10.89
C MET A 352 -5.75 -29.26 -9.47
N PHE A 353 -5.06 -30.25 -8.89
CA PHE A 353 -4.45 -30.09 -7.56
C PHE A 353 -3.33 -29.04 -7.53
N ALA A 354 -2.53 -28.95 -8.60
CA ALA A 354 -1.52 -27.89 -8.73
C ALA A 354 -2.18 -26.50 -8.77
N LEU A 355 -3.32 -26.36 -9.46
CA LEU A 355 -4.11 -25.14 -9.47
C LEU A 355 -4.70 -24.82 -8.08
N TRP A 356 -5.11 -25.82 -7.30
CA TRP A 356 -5.56 -25.61 -5.91
C TRP A 356 -4.43 -25.08 -5.03
N ALA A 357 -3.25 -25.70 -5.09
CA ALA A 357 -2.07 -25.24 -4.36
C ALA A 357 -1.71 -23.79 -4.74
N PHE A 358 -1.79 -23.46 -6.04
CA PHE A 358 -1.61 -22.09 -6.51
C PHE A 358 -2.66 -21.13 -5.95
N VAL A 359 -3.95 -21.46 -5.99
CA VAL A 359 -5.02 -20.59 -5.49
C VAL A 359 -4.84 -20.31 -3.99
N ILE A 360 -4.55 -21.34 -3.19
CA ILE A 360 -4.30 -21.18 -1.75
C ILE A 360 -3.12 -20.25 -1.51
N MET A 361 -1.99 -20.49 -2.18
CA MET A 361 -0.79 -19.67 -2.08
C MET A 361 -1.06 -18.23 -2.54
N HIS A 362 -1.80 -18.07 -3.64
CA HIS A 362 -2.13 -16.76 -4.22
C HIS A 362 -2.98 -15.92 -3.26
N ILE A 363 -4.01 -16.51 -2.65
CA ILE A 363 -4.84 -15.84 -1.65
C ILE A 363 -4.00 -15.44 -0.43
N TYR A 364 -3.18 -16.36 0.09
CA TYR A 364 -2.29 -16.07 1.23
C TYR A 364 -1.35 -14.90 0.93
N LEU A 365 -0.64 -14.94 -0.21
CA LEU A 365 0.30 -13.89 -0.59
C LEU A 365 -0.41 -12.55 -0.85
N ALA A 366 -1.60 -12.57 -1.43
CA ALA A 366 -2.40 -11.36 -1.65
C ALA A 366 -2.82 -10.72 -0.32
N VAL A 367 -3.35 -11.51 0.62
CA VAL A 367 -3.76 -11.04 1.95
C VAL A 367 -2.56 -10.57 2.76
N ARG A 368 -1.44 -11.30 2.71
CA ARG A 368 -0.20 -10.94 3.40
C ARG A 368 0.35 -9.60 2.88
N ALA A 369 0.43 -9.43 1.56
CA ALA A 369 0.91 -8.18 0.96
C ALA A 369 0.00 -6.99 1.30
N ASP A 370 -1.32 -7.21 1.32
CA ASP A 370 -2.26 -6.15 1.69
C ASP A 370 -2.12 -5.75 3.18
N SER A 371 -1.91 -6.74 4.05
CA SER A 371 -1.78 -6.54 5.49
C SER A 371 -0.45 -5.91 5.91
N LEU A 372 0.67 -6.37 5.34
CA LEU A 372 2.02 -5.94 5.72
C LEU A 372 2.50 -4.72 4.93
N GLU A 373 2.23 -4.68 3.63
CA GLU A 373 2.83 -3.71 2.70
C GLU A 373 1.85 -2.60 2.30
N ARG A 374 0.59 -2.67 2.79
CA ARG A 374 -0.50 -1.73 2.48
C ARG A 374 -0.65 -1.43 0.98
N HIS A 375 -0.34 -2.43 0.16
CA HIS A 375 -0.32 -2.28 -1.30
C HIS A 375 -1.71 -2.17 -1.92
N GLY A 376 -2.80 -2.42 -1.19
CA GLY A 376 -4.16 -2.30 -1.71
C GLY A 376 -4.49 -3.29 -2.82
N GLY A 377 -3.73 -4.39 -2.93
CA GLY A 377 -3.79 -5.32 -4.08
C GLY A 377 -5.16 -5.97 -4.23
N VAL A 378 -5.73 -6.49 -3.13
CA VAL A 378 -7.05 -7.13 -3.13
C VAL A 378 -8.15 -6.11 -3.44
N SER A 379 -8.12 -4.96 -2.75
CA SER A 379 -9.09 -3.87 -2.96
C SER A 379 -9.06 -3.35 -4.41
N SER A 380 -7.87 -3.21 -4.99
CA SER A 380 -7.70 -2.77 -6.37
C SER A 380 -8.29 -3.76 -7.38
N MET A 381 -8.29 -5.07 -7.08
CA MET A 381 -8.89 -6.07 -7.96
C MET A 381 -10.43 -6.03 -7.97
N VAL A 382 -11.03 -5.48 -6.91
CA VAL A 382 -12.47 -5.23 -6.85
C VAL A 382 -12.79 -3.86 -7.46
N ASN A 383 -12.13 -2.79 -7.03
CA ASN A 383 -12.52 -1.42 -7.36
C ASN A 383 -11.82 -0.86 -8.62
N GLY A 384 -10.75 -1.50 -9.11
CA GLY A 384 -9.99 -1.13 -10.31
C GLY A 384 -8.84 -0.15 -10.11
N GLY A 385 -8.64 0.35 -8.89
CA GLY A 385 -7.60 1.34 -8.60
C GLY A 385 -6.93 1.12 -7.25
N VAL A 386 -5.69 1.58 -7.15
CA VAL A 386 -4.90 1.51 -5.94
C VAL A 386 -4.52 2.92 -5.51
N TRP A 387 -4.53 3.17 -4.20
CA TRP A 387 -4.06 4.43 -3.66
C TRP A 387 -2.55 4.34 -3.48
N VAL A 388 -1.81 5.13 -4.24
CA VAL A 388 -0.36 5.22 -4.16
C VAL A 388 0.01 6.60 -3.64
N ARG A 389 1.05 6.70 -2.83
CA ARG A 389 1.62 7.99 -2.47
C ARG A 389 2.16 8.67 -3.73
N ARG A 390 1.80 9.94 -3.93
CA ARG A 390 2.44 10.80 -4.92
C ARG A 390 3.95 10.89 -4.63
N GLY A 391 4.76 10.96 -5.68
CA GLY A 391 6.23 10.83 -5.59
C GLY A 391 6.77 9.40 -5.50
N ALA A 392 5.91 8.37 -5.39
CA ALA A 392 6.37 6.98 -5.47
C ALA A 392 7.00 6.70 -6.85
N ARG A 393 8.17 6.07 -6.85
CA ARG A 393 8.90 5.66 -8.06
C ARG A 393 8.81 4.14 -8.24
N PRO A 394 7.69 3.62 -8.75
CA PRO A 394 7.58 2.20 -9.08
C PRO A 394 8.60 1.84 -10.16
N VAL A 395 9.17 0.64 -10.05
CA VAL A 395 10.16 0.15 -11.03
C VAL A 395 9.52 -0.10 -12.41
N ASP A 396 8.20 -0.35 -12.46
CA ASP A 396 7.45 -0.77 -13.63
C ASP A 396 6.52 0.32 -14.23
N GLY A 397 6.59 1.55 -13.74
CA GLY A 397 5.80 2.69 -14.22
C GLY A 397 6.54 4.03 -14.16
N PRO A 398 6.03 5.09 -14.79
CA PRO A 398 6.54 6.44 -14.59
C PRO A 398 6.35 6.86 -13.11
N PRO A 399 7.14 7.84 -12.62
CA PRO A 399 6.92 8.45 -11.31
C PRO A 399 5.46 8.91 -11.18
N ILE A 400 4.85 8.68 -10.02
CA ILE A 400 3.45 9.03 -9.80
C ILE A 400 3.39 10.50 -9.37
N GLU A 401 2.87 11.35 -10.25
CA GLU A 401 2.63 12.78 -10.00
C GLU A 401 1.48 13.02 -9.00
#